data_AF-A0A7K6DU83-F1
#
_entry.id   AF-A0A7K6DU83-F1
#
_cell.length_a   1.000
_cell.length_b   1.000
_cell.length_c   1.000
_cell.angle_alpha   90.00
_cell.angle_beta   90.00
_cell.angle_gamma   90.00
#
_symmetry.space_group_name_H-M   'P 1'
#
loop_
_entity.id
_entity.type
_entity.pdbx_description
1 polymer ?
#
loop_
_entity_poly.entity_id
_entity_poly.type
_entity_poly.pdbx_seq_one_letter_code
_entity_poly.pdbx_strand_id
1 'polypeptide(L)'
;APPGHTQDGSQDTSFRWQCVDQPIGKLLFRRFLEGQPQFAAAGALWSEIEAFEQCEEVEREALANRLRSRFFTQGGSEHCSFLSASATAPPTG
;
A
#
# COMPACT_ATOMS: atom_id res chain seq x y z
N ALA A 1 18.58 13.27 -42.12
CA ALA A 1 18.07 12.20 -41.24
C ALA A 1 17.77 12.84 -39.88
N PRO A 2 16.59 12.62 -39.27
CA PRO A 2 16.33 13.17 -37.95
C PRO A 2 17.22 12.45 -36.92
N PRO A 3 17.59 13.12 -35.82
CA PRO A 3 18.51 12.57 -34.83
C PRO A 3 17.85 11.37 -34.13
N GLY A 4 18.65 10.33 -33.93
CA GLY A 4 18.20 9.05 -33.40
C GLY A 4 17.59 9.20 -32.01
N HIS A 5 16.44 8.55 -31.82
CA HIS A 5 16.08 8.05 -30.51
C HIS A 5 17.12 7.00 -30.12
N THR A 6 18.13 7.38 -29.34
CA THR A 6 18.81 6.42 -28.48
C THR A 6 17.78 5.92 -27.49
N GLN A 7 17.08 4.84 -27.87
CA GLN A 7 16.32 4.02 -26.94
C GLN A 7 17.34 3.33 -26.04
N ASP A 8 17.65 3.99 -24.93
CA ASP A 8 18.39 3.37 -23.85
C ASP A 8 17.51 2.25 -23.29
N GLY A 9 17.88 1.01 -23.56
CA GLY A 9 17.15 -0.22 -23.19
C GLY A 9 17.18 -0.54 -21.70
N SER A 10 17.50 0.43 -20.85
CA SER A 10 17.45 0.33 -19.40
C SER A 10 16.01 0.53 -18.92
N GLN A 11 15.25 -0.56 -18.80
CA GLN A 11 14.00 -0.53 -18.04
C GLN A 11 14.32 -0.12 -16.60
N ASP A 12 13.62 0.89 -16.07
CA ASP A 12 13.72 1.25 -14.66
C ASP A 12 13.34 0.03 -13.80
N THR A 13 14.28 -0.42 -12.97
CA THR A 13 14.14 -1.60 -12.11
C THR A 13 13.76 -1.25 -10.68
N SER A 14 13.47 0.02 -10.40
CA SER A 14 13.04 0.45 -9.08
C SER A 14 11.70 -0.18 -8.70
N PHE A 15 11.58 -0.53 -7.42
CA PHE A 15 10.32 -1.02 -6.85
C PHE A 15 9.17 -0.03 -7.06
N ARG A 16 9.46 1.28 -6.91
CA ARG A 16 8.46 2.34 -7.09
C ARG A 16 7.86 2.28 -8.50
N TRP A 17 8.72 2.24 -9.52
CA TRP A 17 8.26 2.15 -10.90
C TRP A 17 7.51 0.84 -11.15
N GLN A 18 8.11 -0.31 -10.85
CA GLN A 18 7.54 -1.61 -11.22
C GLN A 18 6.28 -1.98 -10.43
N CYS A 19 6.23 -1.69 -9.13
CA CYS A 19 5.20 -2.24 -8.23
C CYS A 19 4.18 -1.20 -7.75
N VAL A 20 4.38 0.10 -8.03
CA VAL A 20 3.48 1.16 -7.58
C VAL A 20 2.96 2.00 -8.72
N ASP A 21 3.84 2.50 -9.59
CA ASP A 21 3.45 3.42 -10.66
C ASP A 21 2.95 2.70 -11.91
N GLN A 22 3.51 1.53 -12.25
CA GLN A 22 3.04 0.69 -13.34
C GLN A 22 1.75 -0.07 -12.94
N PRO A 23 0.59 0.17 -13.59
CA PRO A 23 -0.68 -0.42 -13.14
C PRO A 23 -0.70 -1.95 -13.14
N ILE A 24 -0.15 -2.57 -14.19
CA ILE A 24 -0.06 -4.02 -14.30
C ILE A 24 0.91 -4.58 -13.25
N GLY A 25 2.05 -3.93 -13.07
CA GLY A 25 3.04 -4.36 -12.09
C GLY A 25 2.53 -4.24 -10.64
N LYS A 26 1.81 -3.17 -10.32
CA LYS A 26 1.08 -3.01 -9.06
C LYS A 26 0.03 -4.10 -8.86
N LEU A 27 -0.76 -4.43 -9.88
CA LEU A 27 -1.75 -5.50 -9.81
C LEU A 27 -1.09 -6.86 -9.50
N LEU A 28 -0.01 -7.19 -10.22
CA LEU A 28 0.73 -8.43 -10.01
C LEU A 28 1.37 -8.48 -8.62
N PHE A 29 1.92 -7.36 -8.16
CA PHE A 29 2.52 -7.27 -6.83
C PHE A 29 1.47 -7.41 -5.73
N ARG A 30 0.29 -6.80 -5.84
CA ARG A 30 -0.82 -7.00 -4.88
C ARG A 30 -1.23 -8.47 -4.78
N ARG A 31 -1.37 -9.17 -5.91
CA ARG A 31 -1.65 -10.62 -5.92
C ARG A 31 -0.53 -11.44 -5.26
N PHE A 32 0.72 -11.05 -5.46
CA PHE A 32 1.85 -11.67 -4.77
C PHE A 32 1.76 -11.49 -3.25
N LEU A 33 1.43 -10.29 -2.77
CA LEU A 33 1.24 -10.02 -1.33
C LEU A 33 0.08 -10.85 -0.75
N GLU A 34 -1.04 -10.93 -1.47
CA GLU A 34 -2.22 -11.72 -1.06
C GLU A 34 -1.93 -13.23 -0.98
N GLY A 35 -1.09 -13.75 -1.89
CA GLY A 35 -0.74 -15.16 -1.96
C GLY A 35 0.31 -15.62 -0.93
N GLN A 36 0.91 -14.71 -0.17
CA GLN A 36 2.00 -14.99 0.77
C GLN A 36 1.57 -14.62 2.20
N PRO A 37 1.37 -15.59 3.11
CA PRO A 37 0.87 -15.33 4.46
C PRO A 37 1.64 -14.25 5.24
N GLN A 38 2.96 -14.17 5.06
CA GLN A 38 3.83 -13.18 5.69
C GLN A 38 3.63 -11.75 5.17
N PHE A 39 3.00 -11.58 4.00
CA PHE A 39 2.75 -10.29 3.36
C PHE A 39 1.27 -9.93 3.26
N ALA A 40 0.37 -10.89 3.50
CA ALA A 40 -1.08 -10.72 3.36
C ALA A 40 -1.60 -9.52 4.15
N ALA A 41 -1.17 -9.33 5.41
CA ALA A 41 -1.59 -8.19 6.23
C ALA A 41 -1.15 -6.83 5.64
N ALA A 42 0.06 -6.75 5.07
CA ALA A 42 0.55 -5.53 4.43
C ALA A 42 -0.23 -5.22 3.14
N GLY A 43 -0.52 -6.24 2.32
CA GLY A 43 -1.37 -6.09 1.13
C GLY A 43 -2.79 -5.67 1.46
N ALA A 44 -3.38 -6.23 2.52
CA ALA A 44 -4.70 -5.87 3.01
C ALA A 44 -4.73 -4.43 3.52
N LEU A 45 -3.74 -4.01 4.33
CA LEU A 45 -3.62 -2.63 4.81
C LEU A 45 -3.54 -1.64 3.65
N TRP A 46 -2.65 -1.88 2.67
CA TRP A 46 -2.51 -1.00 1.51
C TRP A 46 -3.84 -0.85 0.76
N SER A 47 -4.56 -1.96 0.57
CA SER A 47 -5.88 -1.95 -0.09
C SER A 47 -6.91 -1.11 0.66
N GLU A 48 -6.91 -1.18 2.00
CA GLU A 48 -7.86 -0.43 2.82
C GLU A 48 -7.48 1.05 2.93
N ILE A 49 -6.19 1.41 2.88
CA ILE A 49 -5.75 2.81 2.79
C ILE A 49 -6.20 3.43 1.46
N GLU A 50 -6.03 2.73 0.34
CA GLU A 50 -6.51 3.23 -0.96
C GLU A 50 -8.03 3.40 -0.98
N ALA A 51 -8.78 2.49 -0.36
CA ALA A 51 -10.22 2.63 -0.20
C ALA A 51 -10.58 3.81 0.71
N PHE A 52 -9.83 4.02 1.80
CA PHE A 52 -10.01 5.14 2.71
C PHE A 52 -9.75 6.50 2.04
N GLU A 53 -8.76 6.60 1.16
CA GLU A 53 -8.48 7.81 0.38
C GLU A 53 -9.62 8.18 -0.59
N GLN A 54 -10.45 7.21 -0.97
CA GLN A 54 -11.59 7.39 -1.88
C GLN A 54 -12.95 7.41 -1.16
N CYS A 55 -12.98 7.33 0.18
CA CYS A 55 -14.24 7.26 0.92
C CYS A 55 -14.91 8.62 1.09
N GLU A 56 -16.24 8.58 1.25
CA GLU A 56 -17.04 9.74 1.56
C GLU A 56 -16.77 10.23 2.99
N GLU A 57 -16.94 11.54 3.24
CA GLU A 57 -16.70 12.15 4.56
C GLU A 57 -17.47 11.44 5.68
N VAL A 58 -18.71 11.04 5.39
CA VAL A 58 -19.61 10.36 6.35
C VAL A 58 -19.08 8.98 6.76
N GLU A 59 -18.26 8.33 5.93
CA GLU A 59 -17.69 7.01 6.19
C GLU A 59 -16.29 7.08 6.81
N ARG A 60 -15.63 8.24 6.69
CA ARG A 60 -14.22 8.42 7.02
C ARG A 60 -13.90 8.05 8.46
N GLU A 61 -14.67 8.53 9.43
CA GLU A 61 -14.40 8.22 10.84
C GLU A 61 -14.53 6.71 11.13
N ALA A 62 -15.57 6.07 10.57
CA ALA A 62 -15.81 4.64 10.75
C ALA A 62 -14.68 3.79 10.13
N LEU A 63 -14.24 4.13 8.92
CA LEU A 63 -13.14 3.45 8.25
C LEU A 63 -11.80 3.69 8.96
N ALA A 64 -11.53 4.90 9.45
CA ALA A 64 -10.33 5.19 10.24
C ALA A 64 -10.28 4.38 11.54
N ASN A 65 -11.43 4.22 12.22
CA ASN A 65 -11.53 3.36 13.40
C ASN A 65 -11.25 1.89 13.08
N ARG A 66 -11.83 1.39 11.97
CA ARG A 66 -11.60 0.01 11.48
C ARG A 66 -10.15 -0.24 11.12
N LEU A 67 -9.50 0.68 10.40
CA LEU A 67 -8.08 0.58 10.05
C LEU A 67 -7.21 0.44 11.31
N ARG A 68 -7.43 1.32 12.30
CA ARG A 68 -6.69 1.31 13.57
C ARG A 68 -6.86 -0.01 14.32
N SER A 69 -8.10 -0.46 14.54
CA SER A 69 -8.37 -1.67 15.32
C SER A 69 -7.87 -2.94 14.64
N ARG A 70 -7.93 -3.01 13.31
CA ARG A 70 -7.55 -4.20 12.53
C ARG A 70 -6.03 -4.31 12.32
N PHE A 71 -5.37 -3.21 11.96
CA PHE A 71 -3.98 -3.23 11.49
C PHE A 71 -2.98 -2.59 12.45
N PHE A 72 -3.36 -1.60 13.27
CA PHE A 72 -2.40 -0.83 14.08
C PHE A 72 -2.38 -1.27 15.55
N THR A 73 -3.46 -1.87 16.03
CA THR A 73 -3.57 -2.35 17.41
C THR A 73 -2.98 -3.75 17.58
N GLN A 74 -2.11 -3.93 18.57
CA GLN A 74 -1.62 -5.24 18.96
C GLN A 74 -2.79 -6.16 19.33
N GLY A 75 -2.86 -7.34 18.70
CA GLY A 75 -3.98 -8.28 18.86
C GLY A 75 -5.13 -8.09 17.86
N GLY A 76 -5.06 -7.07 16.98
CA GLY A 76 -5.93 -6.96 15.80
C GLY A 76 -5.73 -8.14 14.84
N SER A 77 -6.77 -8.50 14.08
CA SER A 77 -6.78 -9.70 13.24
C SER A 77 -5.67 -9.72 12.18
N GLU A 78 -5.23 -8.55 11.71
CA GLU A 78 -4.16 -8.37 10.72
C GLU A 78 -3.14 -7.34 11.20
N HIS A 79 -2.84 -7.37 12.51
CA HIS A 79 -1.88 -6.46 13.12
C HIS A 79 -0.54 -6.43 12.35
N CYS A 80 -0.19 -5.26 11.83
CA CYS A 80 0.99 -4.99 11.04
C CYS A 80 2.19 -4.66 11.95
N SER A 81 2.81 -5.72 12.50
CA SER A 81 3.94 -5.61 13.44
C SER A 81 5.20 -4.96 12.87
N PHE A 82 5.28 -4.79 11.55
CA PHE A 82 6.39 -4.08 10.89
C PHE A 82 6.27 -2.55 11.01
N LEU A 83 5.11 -2.02 11.39
CA LEU A 83 4.91 -0.59 11.58
C LEU A 83 5.55 -0.12 12.88
N SER A 84 6.19 1.05 12.84
CA SER A 84 6.73 1.67 14.05
C SER A 84 5.62 2.27 14.90
N ALA A 85 5.90 2.47 16.20
CA ALA A 85 4.98 3.16 17.10
C ALA A 85 4.66 4.59 16.61
N SER A 86 5.62 5.27 15.97
CA SER A 86 5.39 6.61 15.40
C SER A 86 4.45 6.60 14.21
N ALA A 87 4.45 5.54 13.40
CA ALA A 87 3.57 5.42 12.23
C ALA A 87 2.11 5.13 12.60
N THR A 88 1.89 4.56 13.79
CA THR A 88 0.57 4.16 14.29
C THR A 88 0.02 5.11 15.36
N ALA A 89 0.80 6.12 15.76
CA ALA A 89 0.40 7.10 16.75
C ALA A 89 -0.75 7.97 16.22
N PRO A 90 -1.71 8.36 17.09
CA PRO A 90 -2.69 9.38 16.73
C PRO A 90 -1.98 10.70 16.40
N PRO A 91 -2.55 11.54 15.50
CA PRO A 91 -1.98 12.84 15.19
C PRO A 91 -1.89 13.68 16.46
N THR A 92 -0.69 14.14 16.81
CA THR A 92 -0.50 15.21 17.77
C THR A 92 -1.02 16.49 17.12
N GLY A 93 -2.14 17.01 17.65
CA GLY A 93 -2.73 18.28 17.22
C GLY A 93 -1.83 19.48 17.46
#